data_AF-K9YZU0-F1
#
_entry.id   AF-K9YZU0-F1
#
_cell.length_a   1.000
_cell.length_b   1.000
_cell.length_c   1.000
_cell.angle_alpha   90.00
_cell.angle_beta   90.00
_cell.angle_gamma   90.00
#
_symmetry.space_group_name_H-M   'P 1'
#
loop_
_entity.id
_entity.type
_entity.pdbx_description
1 polymer ?
#
loop_
_entity_poly.entity_id
_entity_poly.type
_entity_poly.pdbx_seq_one_letter_code
_entity_poly.pdbx_strand_id
1 'polypeptide(L)'
;MKRSVEKLMIKLEVTKLGDSVGVIFPKQLLDKLKINQGNSLYAVETKNGVELKSYDPELIKQMEIAEEIMSEDEDVLKKLAE
;
A
#
# COMPACT_ATOMS: atom_id res chain seq x y z
N MET A 1 -26.30 -13.74 -0.57
CA MET A 1 -25.54 -13.60 -1.82
C MET A 1 -24.14 -13.06 -1.49
N LYS A 2 -23.21 -13.92 -1.06
CA LYS A 2 -21.82 -13.51 -0.82
C LYS A 2 -21.19 -13.32 -2.21
N ARG A 3 -20.97 -12.08 -2.63
CA ARG A 3 -20.04 -11.80 -3.73
C ARG A 3 -18.67 -12.27 -3.23
N SER A 4 -18.30 -13.50 -3.57
CA SER A 4 -16.91 -13.93 -3.52
C SER A 4 -16.17 -12.93 -4.39
N VAL A 5 -15.41 -12.04 -3.76
CA VAL A 5 -14.47 -11.19 -4.47
C VAL A 5 -13.47 -12.17 -5.04
N GLU A 6 -13.58 -12.53 -6.32
CA GLU A 6 -12.48 -13.19 -7.02
C GLU A 6 -11.25 -12.35 -6.74
N LYS A 7 -10.29 -12.94 -6.03
CA LYS A 7 -9.03 -12.30 -5.68
C LYS A 7 -8.33 -12.02 -7.01
N LEU A 8 -8.51 -10.82 -7.55
CA LEU A 8 -7.83 -10.36 -8.75
C LEU A 8 -6.34 -10.22 -8.41
N MET A 9 -5.61 -11.32 -8.58
CA MET A 9 -4.16 -11.33 -8.49
C MET A 9 -3.62 -10.76 -9.80
N ILE A 10 -3.08 -9.55 -9.75
CA ILE A 10 -2.48 -8.89 -10.91
C ILE A 10 -0.97 -9.12 -10.82
N LYS A 11 -0.42 -9.84 -11.80
CA LYS A 11 1.03 -9.96 -11.94
C LYS A 11 1.60 -8.61 -12.39
N LEU A 12 2.63 -8.14 -11.68
CA LEU A 12 3.41 -6.98 -12.06
C LEU A 12 4.79 -7.46 -12.53
N GLU A 13 5.30 -6.82 -13.58
CA GLU A 13 6.65 -7.09 -14.09
C GLU A 13 7.61 -6.05 -13.52
N VAL A 14 8.75 -6.53 -13.05
CA VAL A 14 9.85 -5.71 -12.54
C VAL A 14 10.77 -5.38 -13.72
N THR A 15 11.10 -4.10 -13.90
CA THR A 15 11.92 -3.63 -15.03
C THR A 15 12.98 -2.63 -14.57
N LYS A 16 14.07 -2.53 -15.33
CA LYS A 16 15.14 -1.57 -15.08
C LYS A 16 14.74 -0.19 -15.62
N LEU A 17 14.84 0.83 -14.78
CA LEU A 17 14.59 2.23 -15.08
C LEU A 17 15.84 3.04 -14.74
N GLY A 18 16.74 3.22 -15.72
CA GLY A 18 18.03 3.87 -15.49
C GLY A 18 18.88 3.09 -14.48
N ASP A 19 19.30 3.75 -13.41
CA ASP A 19 20.00 3.14 -12.28
C ASP A 19 19.07 2.54 -11.21
N SER A 20 17.76 2.63 -11.44
CA SER A 20 16.73 2.12 -10.54
C SER A 20 15.97 0.94 -11.12
N VAL A 21 15.14 0.32 -10.29
CA VAL A 21 14.22 -0.76 -10.65
C VAL A 21 12.80 -0.29 -10.35
N GLY A 22 11.86 -0.55 -11.25
CA GLY A 22 10.45 -0.20 -11.08
C GLY A 22 9.52 -1.33 -11.49
N VAL A 23 8.22 -1.12 -11.27
CA VAL A 23 7.16 -2.01 -11.74
C VAL A 23 6.22 -1.28 -12.70
N ILE A 24 5.70 -2.01 -13.69
CA ILE A 24 4.74 -1.45 -14.65
C ILE A 24 3.33 -1.65 -14.11
N PHE A 25 2.62 -0.55 -13.84
CA PHE A 25 1.22 -0.56 -13.43
C PHE A 25 0.31 -0.70 -14.67
N PRO A 26 -0.43 -1.81 -14.83
CA PRO A 26 -1.38 -1.93 -15.92
C PRO A 26 -2.54 -0.94 -15.75
N LYS A 27 -3.17 -0.55 -16.86
CA LYS A 27 -4.24 0.48 -16.88
C LYS A 27 -5.34 0.25 -15.83
N GLN A 28 -5.79 -1.00 -15.70
CA GLN A 28 -6.80 -1.38 -14.70
C GLN A 28 -6.41 -1.07 -13.24
N LEU A 29 -5.11 -1.04 -12.92
CA LEU A 29 -4.61 -0.73 -11.58
C LEU A 29 -4.48 0.79 -11.40
N LEU A 30 -4.08 1.52 -12.44
CA LEU A 30 -4.11 2.98 -12.48
C LEU A 30 -5.52 3.52 -12.27
N ASP A 31 -6.51 2.95 -12.96
CA ASP A 31 -7.92 3.34 -12.84
C ASP A 31 -8.46 3.11 -11.42
N LYS A 32 -8.06 2.00 -10.78
CA LYS A 32 -8.45 1.68 -9.39
C LYS A 32 -7.81 2.63 -8.38
N LEU A 33 -6.54 2.96 -8.58
CA LEU A 33 -5.80 3.89 -7.72
C LEU A 33 -6.13 5.36 -8.04
N LYS A 34 -6.87 5.61 -9.13
CA LYS A 34 -7.22 6.94 -9.65
C LYS A 34 -5.99 7.82 -9.87
N ILE A 35 -4.93 7.24 -10.40
CA ILE A 35 -3.66 7.93 -10.66
C ILE A 35 -3.40 8.10 -12.15
N ASN A 36 -2.76 9.21 -12.48
CA ASN A 36 -2.29 9.56 -13.80
C ASN A 36 -0.78 9.83 -13.78
N GLN A 37 -0.19 9.95 -14.97
CA GLN A 37 1.20 10.36 -15.10
C GLN A 37 1.44 11.70 -14.37
N GLY A 38 2.51 11.76 -13.57
CA GLY A 38 2.83 12.91 -12.74
C GLY A 38 2.18 12.90 -11.34
N ASN A 39 1.32 11.93 -11.03
CA ASN A 39 0.87 11.71 -9.65
C ASN A 39 1.88 10.87 -8.87
N SER A 40 1.94 11.11 -7.57
CA SER A 40 2.76 10.32 -6.65
C SER A 40 1.96 9.17 -6.04
N LEU A 41 2.61 8.02 -5.90
CA LEU A 41 2.15 6.90 -5.09
C LEU A 41 3.05 6.79 -3.87
N TYR A 42 2.44 6.43 -2.74
CA TYR A 42 3.14 6.22 -1.49
C TYR A 42 3.02 4.75 -1.11
N ALA A 43 4.15 4.16 -0.71
CA ALA A 43 4.23 2.81 -0.22
C ALA A 43 4.28 2.84 1.32
N VAL A 44 3.40 2.09 1.97
CA VAL A 44 3.40 1.92 3.43
C VAL A 44 3.65 0.45 3.73
N GLU A 45 4.59 0.19 4.64
CA GLU A 45 4.86 -1.16 5.12
C GLU A 45 3.79 -1.58 6.13
N THR A 46 3.29 -2.80 5.97
CA THR A 46 2.28 -3.40 6.83
C THR A 46 2.70 -4.83 7.17
N LYS A 47 2.04 -5.44 8.16
CA LYS A 47 2.30 -6.85 8.54
C LYS A 47 2.13 -7.85 7.39
N ASN A 48 1.38 -7.48 6.34
CA ASN A 48 1.09 -8.34 5.19
C ASN A 48 1.93 -8.01 3.95
N GLY A 49 2.90 -7.08 4.07
CA GLY A 49 3.71 -6.57 2.96
C GLY A 49 3.46 -5.08 2.72
N VAL A 50 3.57 -4.64 1.46
CA VAL A 50 3.51 -3.22 1.09
C VAL A 50 2.13 -2.86 0.54
N GLU A 51 1.53 -1.81 1.09
CA GLU A 51 0.31 -1.19 0.58
C GLU A 51 0.63 0.09 -0.19
N LEU A 52 0.02 0.26 -1.37
CA LEU A 52 0.17 1.46 -2.19
C LEU A 52 -1.05 2.36 -2.06
N LYS A 53 -0.81 3.65 -1.79
CA LYS A 53 -1.86 4.66 -1.62
C LYS A 53 -1.60 5.87 -2.53
N SER A 54 -2.65 6.35 -3.20
CA SER A 54 -2.69 7.65 -3.85
C SER A 54 -3.12 8.69 -2.79
N TYR A 55 -2.16 9.30 -2.10
CA TYR A 55 -2.49 10.28 -1.05
C TYR A 55 -3.07 11.56 -1.64
N ASP A 56 -4.21 11.99 -1.10
CA ASP A 56 -4.71 13.36 -1.16
C ASP A 56 -4.07 14.14 0.02
N PRO A 57 -3.49 15.34 -0.18
CA PRO A 57 -2.78 16.10 0.85
C PRO A 57 -3.52 16.33 2.19
N GLU A 58 -4.84 16.16 2.28
CA GLU A 58 -5.57 16.24 3.56
C GLU A 58 -5.27 15.07 4.53
N LEU A 59 -4.81 13.91 4.03
CA LEU A 59 -4.62 12.69 4.86
C LEU A 59 -3.33 12.72 5.71
N ILE A 60 -2.40 13.65 5.44
CA ILE A 60 -1.10 13.75 6.14
C ILE A 60 -1.30 14.02 7.64
N LYS A 61 -2.35 14.76 8.01
CA LYS A 61 -2.67 15.06 9.41
C LYS A 61 -3.06 13.85 10.27
N GLN A 62 -3.41 12.71 9.65
CA GLN A 62 -3.82 11.51 10.39
C GLN A 62 -2.68 10.50 10.57
N MET A 63 -1.59 10.62 9.81
CA MET A 63 -0.45 9.70 9.92
C MET A 63 0.39 9.93 11.18
N GLU A 64 0.52 11.18 11.65
CA GLU A 64 1.19 11.49 12.93
C GLU A 64 0.54 10.75 14.12
N ILE A 65 -0.78 10.52 14.06
CA ILE A 65 -1.53 9.78 15.09
C ILE A 65 -1.34 8.26 14.96
N ALA A 66 -1.11 7.76 13.74
CA ALA A 66 -0.92 6.34 13.50
C ALA A 66 0.47 5.84 13.93
N GLU A 67 1.52 6.68 13.82
CA GLU A 67 2.85 6.36 14.39
C GLU A 67 2.80 6.21 15.91
N GLU A 68 1.99 7.02 16.60
CA GLU A 68 1.81 6.94 18.06
C GLU A 68 1.13 5.63 18.48
N ILE A 69 0.08 5.20 17.75
CA ILE A 69 -0.65 3.94 18.05
C ILE A 69 0.18 2.70 17.69
N MET A 70 0.94 2.72 16.59
CA MET A 70 1.79 1.58 16.20
C MET A 70 3.01 1.39 17.12
N SER A 71 3.44 2.44 17.83
CA SER A 71 4.47 2.36 18.87
C SER A 71 3.96 1.77 20.20
N GLU A 72 2.66 1.85 20.49
CA GLU A 72 2.08 1.36 21.76
C GLU A 72 1.74 -0.15 21.73
N ASP A 73 1.71 -0.77 20.55
CA ASP A 73 1.28 -2.17 20.36
C ASP A 73 2.44 -3.18 20.15
N GLU A 74 3.70 -2.79 20.35
CA GLU A 74 4.84 -3.73 20.26
C GLU A 74 4.80 -4.81 21.37
N ASP A 75 4.21 -4.50 22.53
CA ASP A 75 4.14 -5.41 23.68
C ASP A 75 2.91 -6.34 23.67
N VAL A 76 1.81 -5.95 23.01
CA VAL A 76 0.54 -6.70 23.07
C VAL A 76 0.54 -7.88 22.11
N LEU A 77 1.19 -7.75 20.95
CA LEU A 77 1.26 -8.83 19.94
C LEU A 77 2.14 -10.01 20.37
N LYS A 78 3.01 -9.83 21.36
CA LYS A 78 3.89 -10.88 21.90
C LYS A 78 3.16 -11.84 22.85
N LYS A 79 1.99 -11.47 23.37
CA LYS A 79 1.21 -12.27 24.34
C LYS A 79 0.14 -13.17 23.75
N LEU A 80 -0.11 -13.11 22.44
CA LEU A 80 -1.05 -13.99 21.75
C LEU A 80 -0.36 -15.16 21.02
N ALA A 81 0.95 -15.31 21.22
CA ALA A 81 1.77 -16.38 20.66
C ALA A 81 2.01 -17.55 21.65
N GLU A 82 1.25 -17.60 22.76
CA GLU A 82 1.10 -18.78 23.62
C GLU A 82 -0.31 -19.37 23.49
#